data_AF-A0A7C1P9Z3-F1
#
_entry.id   AF-A0A7C1P9Z3-F1
#
_cell.length_a   1.000
_cell.length_b   1.000
_cell.length_c   1.000
_cell.angle_alpha   90.00
_cell.angle_beta   90.00
_cell.angle_gamma   90.00
#
_symmetry.space_group_name_H-M   'P 1'
#
loop_
_entity.id
_entity.type
_entity.pdbx_description
1 polymer ?
#
loop_
_entity_poly.entity_id
_entity_poly.type
_entity_poly.pdbx_seq_one_letter_code
_entity_poly.pdbx_strand_id
1 'polypeptide(L)'
;MMVPLVTDAEKRKRRATIKHQRKLRGQKAKPLPPLRPGADQAFKEFKLVVYYDDTRRHRLVEGTQGDHEAAGRLMRRQAVRLRLDLADEKVGIVDGAPWIRKQVARQNLPLDALGLDFYHLAEHVHAARHAVFGEDSDTGKAWASELLHVFKHDGYEAAWAKLLDWRGRLRGAKRQAADALLGYVGERREMIRYPEFVAKGWQLGSGPTESCCKALTVRLKGRGRRWDARNAEALMALEALKQSGQWQAYWLIQAKIPA
;
A
#
# COMPACT_ATOMS: atom_id res chain seq x y z
N MET A 1 -2.95 -1.00 -3.49
CA MET A 1 -2.60 -1.93 -4.61
C MET A 1 -3.80 -2.17 -5.52
N MET A 2 -3.70 -1.96 -6.84
CA MET A 2 -4.83 -2.15 -7.77
C MET A 2 -5.02 -3.62 -8.20
N VAL A 3 -6.25 -4.13 -8.09
CA VAL A 3 -6.67 -5.47 -8.52
C VAL A 3 -7.75 -5.37 -9.61
N PRO A 4 -7.61 -6.09 -10.75
CA PRO A 4 -8.61 -6.08 -11.82
C PRO A 4 -9.86 -6.85 -11.44
N LEU A 5 -11.02 -6.20 -11.54
CA LEU A 5 -12.32 -6.77 -11.20
C LEU A 5 -13.23 -6.90 -12.42
N VAL A 6 -14.22 -7.80 -12.34
CA VAL A 6 -15.31 -7.91 -13.32
C VAL A 6 -16.43 -6.97 -12.93
N THR A 7 -16.76 -6.02 -13.82
CA THR A 7 -17.80 -5.02 -13.56
C THR A 7 -19.20 -5.58 -13.74
N ASP A 8 -20.20 -4.91 -13.16
CA ASP A 8 -21.59 -5.29 -13.34
C ASP A 8 -22.03 -5.22 -14.81
N ALA A 9 -21.56 -4.20 -15.53
CA ALA A 9 -21.78 -4.05 -16.97
C ALA A 9 -21.21 -5.24 -17.77
N GLU A 10 -19.98 -5.67 -17.47
CA GLU A 10 -19.36 -6.84 -18.11
C GLU A 10 -20.17 -8.12 -17.84
N LYS A 11 -20.63 -8.32 -16.60
CA LYS A 11 -21.46 -9.46 -16.23
C LYS A 11 -22.80 -9.46 -16.96
N ARG A 12 -23.48 -8.32 -17.04
CA ARG A 12 -24.74 -8.17 -17.78
C ARG A 12 -24.57 -8.45 -19.26
N LYS A 13 -23.50 -7.91 -19.88
CA LYS A 13 -23.16 -8.18 -21.29
C LYS A 13 -22.95 -9.67 -21.54
N ARG A 14 -22.12 -10.34 -20.73
CA ARG A 14 -21.89 -11.80 -20.82
C ARG A 14 -23.19 -12.60 -20.67
N ARG A 15 -24.04 -12.21 -19.72
CA ARG A 15 -25.35 -12.84 -19.48
C ARG A 15 -26.27 -12.70 -20.69
N ALA A 16 -26.30 -11.53 -21.33
CA ALA A 16 -27.07 -11.30 -22.55
C ALA A 16 -26.58 -12.16 -23.70
N THR A 17 -25.25 -12.24 -23.92
CA THR A 17 -24.64 -13.11 -24.93
C THR A 17 -25.01 -14.58 -24.72
N ILE A 18 -24.91 -15.10 -23.49
CA ILE A 18 -25.29 -16.49 -23.18
C ILE A 18 -26.78 -16.73 -23.45
N LYS A 19 -27.66 -15.79 -23.06
CA LYS A 19 -29.10 -15.91 -23.34
C LYS A 19 -29.38 -15.94 -24.84
N HIS A 20 -28.71 -15.09 -25.62
CA HIS A 20 -28.84 -15.06 -27.08
C HIS A 20 -28.36 -16.37 -27.72
N GLN A 21 -27.17 -16.87 -27.34
CA GLN A 21 -26.65 -18.14 -27.84
C GLN A 21 -27.55 -19.34 -27.50
N ARG A 22 -28.14 -19.36 -26.30
CA ARG A 22 -29.10 -20.41 -25.91
C ARG A 22 -30.37 -20.37 -26.76
N LYS A 23 -30.87 -19.19 -27.11
CA LYS A 23 -32.01 -19.05 -28.03
C LYS A 23 -31.69 -19.63 -29.41
N LEU A 24 -30.50 -19.31 -29.95
CA LEU A 24 -30.07 -19.81 -31.26
C LEU A 24 -29.92 -21.34 -31.31
N ARG A 25 -29.53 -21.99 -30.20
CA ARG A 25 -29.37 -23.46 -30.14
C ARG A 25 -30.69 -24.24 -30.10
N GLY A 26 -31.82 -23.62 -29.78
CA GLY A 26 -33.14 -24.26 -29.78
C GLY A 26 -33.37 -25.40 -28.75
N GLN A 27 -32.36 -25.76 -27.95
CA GLN A 27 -32.46 -26.85 -26.95
C GLN A 27 -33.01 -26.35 -25.61
N LYS A 28 -33.82 -27.19 -24.94
CA LYS A 28 -34.28 -26.94 -23.55
C LYS A 28 -33.06 -26.93 -22.62
N ALA A 29 -32.76 -25.76 -22.04
CA ALA A 29 -31.68 -25.58 -21.07
C ALA A 29 -32.22 -25.22 -19.68
N LYS A 30 -31.58 -25.72 -18.62
CA LYS A 30 -31.90 -25.33 -17.24
C LYS A 30 -31.78 -23.80 -17.06
N PRO A 31 -32.62 -23.17 -16.21
CA PRO A 31 -32.52 -21.75 -15.91
C PRO A 31 -31.11 -21.35 -15.47
N LEU A 32 -30.66 -20.18 -15.91
CA LEU A 32 -29.38 -19.65 -15.46
C LEU A 32 -29.49 -19.20 -14.00
N PRO A 33 -28.47 -19.47 -13.16
CA PRO A 33 -28.48 -19.04 -11.75
C PRO A 33 -28.60 -17.50 -11.64
N PRO A 34 -29.05 -16.95 -10.50
CA PRO A 34 -29.10 -15.50 -10.30
C PRO A 34 -27.77 -14.82 -10.64
N LEU A 35 -27.84 -13.64 -11.26
CA LEU A 35 -26.63 -12.87 -11.57
C LEU A 35 -26.05 -12.31 -10.28
N ARG A 36 -24.81 -12.67 -9.96
CA ARG A 36 -24.10 -12.07 -8.83
C ARG A 36 -23.69 -10.64 -9.19
N PRO A 37 -23.85 -9.65 -8.28
CA PRO A 37 -23.42 -8.28 -8.51
C PRO A 37 -21.95 -8.22 -8.96
N GLY A 38 -21.66 -7.42 -9.99
CA GLY A 38 -20.29 -7.09 -10.37
C GLY A 38 -19.75 -5.88 -9.61
N ALA A 39 -18.48 -5.56 -9.84
CA ALA A 39 -17.89 -4.33 -9.33
C ALA A 39 -18.46 -3.11 -10.06
N ASP A 40 -18.43 -1.96 -9.40
CA ASP A 40 -18.68 -0.65 -9.97
C ASP A 40 -17.53 -0.20 -10.90
N GLN A 41 -16.30 -0.54 -10.53
CA GLN A 41 -15.08 -0.18 -11.25
C GLN A 41 -14.30 -1.39 -11.74
N ALA A 42 -13.57 -1.22 -12.86
CA ALA A 42 -12.74 -2.27 -13.44
C ALA A 42 -11.49 -2.59 -12.61
N PHE A 43 -11.10 -1.69 -11.72
CA PHE A 43 -10.00 -1.89 -10.79
C PHE A 43 -10.42 -1.42 -9.41
N LYS A 44 -10.01 -2.16 -8.38
CA LYS A 44 -10.20 -1.77 -6.99
C LYS A 44 -8.85 -1.72 -6.29
N GLU A 45 -8.67 -0.69 -5.49
CA GLU A 45 -7.53 -0.62 -4.59
C GLU A 45 -7.76 -1.51 -3.36
N PHE A 46 -6.87 -2.48 -3.18
CA PHE A 46 -6.73 -3.25 -1.95
C PHE A 46 -5.70 -2.59 -1.04
N LYS A 47 -6.00 -2.59 0.25
CA LYS A 47 -5.14 -2.09 1.32
C LYS A 47 -4.49 -3.26 2.04
N LEU A 48 -3.23 -3.07 2.41
CA LEU A 48 -2.40 -4.09 3.01
C LEU A 48 -1.88 -3.59 4.35
N VAL A 49 -1.82 -4.49 5.32
CA VAL A 49 -1.25 -4.27 6.63
C VAL A 49 -0.23 -5.37 6.86
N VAL A 50 0.99 -4.98 7.21
CA VAL A 50 2.09 -5.92 7.46
C VAL A 50 2.71 -5.60 8.80
N TYR A 51 2.86 -6.63 9.64
CA TYR A 51 3.65 -6.62 10.86
C TYR A 51 4.83 -7.57 10.68
N TYR A 52 5.98 -7.21 11.20
CA TYR A 52 7.15 -8.08 11.21
C TYR A 52 8.07 -7.72 12.38
N ASP A 53 8.83 -8.68 12.87
CA ASP A 53 9.94 -8.41 13.79
C ASP A 53 11.16 -7.91 13.02
N ASP A 54 12.12 -7.26 13.69
CA ASP A 54 13.28 -6.67 13.02
C ASP A 54 14.13 -7.71 12.26
N THR A 55 14.22 -8.93 12.80
CA THR A 55 14.89 -10.07 12.14
C THR A 55 14.16 -10.59 10.89
N ARG A 56 12.92 -10.15 10.68
CA ARG A 56 11.97 -10.57 9.64
C ARG A 56 11.67 -12.08 9.66
N ARG A 57 11.90 -12.74 10.79
CA ARG A 57 11.61 -14.17 10.98
C ARG A 57 10.12 -14.40 11.15
N HIS A 58 9.47 -13.54 11.92
CA HIS A 58 8.01 -13.53 12.05
C HIS A 58 7.44 -12.37 11.28
N ARG A 59 6.40 -12.66 10.50
CA ARG A 59 5.61 -11.64 9.83
C ARG A 59 4.15 -12.05 9.79
N LEU A 60 3.28 -11.05 9.82
CA LEU A 60 1.86 -11.18 9.60
C LEU A 60 1.48 -10.22 8.49
N VAL A 61 0.84 -10.76 7.46
CA VAL A 61 0.38 -10.04 6.29
C VAL A 61 -1.13 -10.19 6.23
N GLU A 62 -1.84 -9.08 6.10
CA GLU A 62 -3.30 -9.04 5.95
C GLU A 62 -3.67 -8.04 4.85
N GLY A 63 -4.77 -8.31 4.17
CA GLY A 63 -5.23 -7.50 3.07
C GLY A 63 -6.75 -7.39 3.01
N THR A 64 -7.24 -6.26 2.51
CA THR A 64 -8.67 -6.06 2.31
C THR A 64 -8.98 -5.25 1.07
N GLN A 65 -10.11 -5.57 0.44
CA GLN A 65 -10.71 -4.73 -0.60
C GLN A 65 -11.50 -3.54 -0.04
N GLY A 66 -11.68 -3.50 1.27
CA GLY A 66 -12.36 -2.44 1.99
C GLY A 66 -11.64 -1.09 1.91
N ASP A 67 -12.30 -0.07 2.42
CA ASP A 67 -11.76 1.28 2.51
C ASP A 67 -10.70 1.42 3.63
N HIS A 68 -10.27 2.65 3.89
CA HIS A 68 -9.30 2.94 4.94
C HIS A 68 -9.82 2.62 6.34
N GLU A 69 -11.14 2.63 6.58
CA GLU A 69 -11.72 2.25 7.86
C GLU A 69 -11.62 0.73 8.09
N ALA A 70 -11.87 -0.06 7.04
CA ALA A 70 -11.63 -1.50 7.09
C ALA A 70 -10.16 -1.81 7.36
N ALA A 71 -9.24 -1.13 6.68
CA ALA A 71 -7.80 -1.27 6.91
C ALA A 71 -7.41 -0.88 8.35
N GLY A 72 -7.90 0.24 8.87
CA GLY A 72 -7.64 0.65 10.26
C GLY A 72 -8.13 -0.37 11.29
N ARG A 73 -9.34 -0.90 11.13
CA ARG A 73 -9.85 -1.98 12.00
C ARG A 73 -8.98 -3.24 11.92
N LEU A 74 -8.45 -3.57 10.74
CA LEU A 74 -7.50 -4.68 10.59
C LEU A 74 -6.20 -4.40 11.35
N MET A 75 -5.63 -3.20 11.23
CA MET A 75 -4.44 -2.80 11.99
C MET A 75 -4.67 -3.02 13.49
N ARG A 76 -5.77 -2.50 14.05
CA ARG A 76 -6.07 -2.67 15.49
C ARG A 76 -6.22 -4.13 15.88
N ARG A 77 -7.03 -4.88 15.12
CA ARG A 77 -7.29 -6.31 15.40
C ARG A 77 -6.00 -7.11 15.46
N GLN A 78 -5.10 -6.89 14.50
CA GLN A 78 -3.85 -7.63 14.44
C GLN A 78 -2.83 -7.16 15.47
N ALA A 79 -2.74 -5.86 15.75
CA ALA A 79 -1.91 -5.35 16.83
C ALA A 79 -2.28 -5.99 18.19
N VAL A 80 -3.57 -6.15 18.48
CA VAL A 80 -4.04 -6.83 19.71
C VAL A 80 -3.67 -8.31 19.70
N ARG A 81 -3.88 -9.01 18.58
CA ARG A 81 -3.53 -10.45 18.46
C ARG A 81 -2.04 -10.71 18.62
N LEU A 82 -1.21 -9.81 18.11
CA LEU A 82 0.25 -9.89 18.22
C LEU A 82 0.77 -9.42 19.57
N ARG A 83 -0.08 -8.88 20.44
CA ARG A 83 0.33 -8.22 21.69
C ARG A 83 1.38 -7.14 21.43
N LEU A 84 1.13 -6.28 20.43
CA LEU A 84 2.03 -5.19 20.07
C LEU A 84 2.29 -4.24 21.24
N ASP A 85 1.36 -4.18 22.21
CA ASP A 85 1.53 -3.47 23.49
C ASP A 85 2.72 -3.94 24.31
N LEU A 86 3.15 -5.20 24.16
CA LEU A 86 4.27 -5.80 24.87
C LEU A 86 5.60 -5.73 24.12
N ALA A 87 5.62 -5.18 22.91
CA ALA A 87 6.86 -5.04 22.15
C ALA A 87 7.77 -3.98 22.78
N ASP A 88 9.07 -4.26 22.84
CA ASP A 88 10.10 -3.34 23.34
C ASP A 88 10.12 -2.03 22.54
N GLU A 89 10.09 -2.17 21.21
CA GLU A 89 9.98 -1.06 20.26
C GLU A 89 8.95 -1.37 19.16
N LYS A 90 8.14 -0.39 18.80
CA LYS A 90 7.01 -0.53 17.89
C LYS A 90 6.90 0.69 16.99
N VAL A 91 7.36 0.52 15.75
CA VAL A 91 7.50 1.58 14.76
C VAL A 91 6.64 1.29 13.54
N GLY A 92 5.90 2.28 13.06
CA GLY A 92 5.20 2.19 11.77
C GLY A 92 5.99 2.88 10.66
N ILE A 93 6.17 2.23 9.51
CA ILE A 93 6.72 2.84 8.28
C ILE A 93 5.62 2.88 7.22
N VAL A 94 5.36 4.06 6.64
CA VAL A 94 4.21 4.29 5.76
C VAL A 94 4.59 5.06 4.51
N ASP A 95 3.85 4.87 3.42
CA ASP A 95 3.99 5.61 2.15
C ASP A 95 3.63 7.10 2.23
N GLY A 96 3.11 7.54 3.39
CA GLY A 96 2.70 8.90 3.64
C GLY A 96 1.27 9.21 3.16
N ALA A 97 0.44 8.22 2.86
CA ALA A 97 -0.97 8.45 2.58
C ALA A 97 -1.68 9.07 3.81
N PRO A 98 -2.39 10.21 3.67
CA PRO A 98 -2.93 10.95 4.82
C PRO A 98 -3.88 10.15 5.72
N TRP A 99 -4.56 9.14 5.16
CA TRP A 99 -5.48 8.29 5.91
C TRP A 99 -4.76 7.38 6.91
N ILE A 100 -3.49 7.02 6.68
CA ILE A 100 -2.78 6.05 7.53
C ILE A 100 -2.52 6.69 8.91
N ARG A 101 -1.93 7.90 8.96
CA ARG A 101 -1.73 8.63 10.23
C ARG A 101 -3.05 8.81 10.98
N LYS A 102 -4.13 9.15 10.27
CA LYS A 102 -5.47 9.28 10.86
C LYS A 102 -5.97 7.96 11.45
N GLN A 103 -5.75 6.83 10.77
CA GLN A 103 -6.13 5.51 11.30
C GLN A 103 -5.24 5.07 12.46
N VAL A 104 -3.93 5.30 12.42
CA VAL A 104 -3.02 5.03 13.56
C VAL A 104 -3.54 5.73 14.82
N ALA A 105 -3.86 7.03 14.71
CA ALA A 105 -4.42 7.81 15.82
C ALA A 105 -5.82 7.31 16.22
N ARG A 106 -6.75 7.18 15.26
CA ARG A 106 -8.14 6.77 15.52
C ARG A 106 -8.25 5.40 16.18
N GLN A 107 -7.38 4.47 15.81
CA GLN A 107 -7.35 3.11 16.31
C GLN A 107 -6.54 2.98 17.61
N ASN A 108 -5.93 4.07 18.09
CA ASN A 108 -5.06 4.12 19.26
C ASN A 108 -3.98 3.03 19.20
N LEU A 109 -3.31 2.91 18.04
CA LEU A 109 -2.21 1.97 17.89
C LEU A 109 -1.04 2.43 18.78
N PRO A 110 -0.49 1.55 19.62
CA PRO A 110 0.60 1.92 20.50
C PRO A 110 1.88 1.94 19.67
N LEU A 111 2.18 3.01 18.94
CA LEU A 111 3.44 3.14 18.20
C LEU A 111 4.34 4.14 18.92
N ASP A 112 5.62 3.82 19.06
CA ASP A 112 6.63 4.74 19.61
C ASP A 112 7.04 5.78 18.55
N ALA A 113 6.93 5.42 17.27
CA ALA A 113 7.11 6.32 16.15
C ALA A 113 6.34 5.89 14.90
N LEU A 114 6.01 6.87 14.06
CA LEU A 114 5.46 6.69 12.72
C LEU A 114 6.35 7.44 11.73
N GLY A 115 7.11 6.69 10.91
CA GLY A 115 8.04 7.21 9.93
C GLY A 115 7.48 7.21 8.51
N LEU A 116 7.84 8.22 7.72
CA LEU A 116 7.64 8.21 6.28
C LEU A 116 8.64 7.25 5.66
N ASP A 117 8.23 6.47 4.67
CA ASP A 117 9.14 5.65 3.89
C ASP A 117 10.12 6.53 3.11
N PHE A 118 11.41 6.36 3.38
CA PHE A 118 12.48 7.11 2.74
C PHE A 118 12.51 6.94 1.22
N TYR A 119 12.16 5.76 0.70
CA TYR A 119 12.10 5.52 -0.74
C TYR A 119 10.93 6.27 -1.39
N HIS A 120 9.78 6.35 -0.72
CA HIS A 120 8.66 7.17 -1.19
C HIS A 120 9.01 8.66 -1.20
N LEU A 121 9.70 9.15 -0.16
CA LEU A 121 10.23 10.51 -0.18
C LEU A 121 11.20 10.72 -1.37
N ALA A 122 12.10 9.76 -1.61
CA ALA A 122 13.05 9.82 -2.71
C ALA A 122 12.35 9.86 -4.08
N GLU A 123 11.26 9.10 -4.28
CA GLU A 123 10.45 9.17 -5.51
C GLU A 123 9.90 10.59 -5.74
N HIS A 124 9.37 11.24 -4.70
CA HIS A 124 8.89 12.62 -4.79
C HIS A 124 10.01 13.62 -5.08
N VAL A 125 11.19 13.44 -4.47
CA VAL A 125 12.39 14.25 -4.78
C VAL A 125 12.81 14.06 -6.24
N HIS A 126 12.83 12.82 -6.74
CA HIS A 126 13.20 12.53 -8.12
C HIS A 126 12.16 13.03 -9.14
N ALA A 127 10.86 12.99 -8.81
CA ALA A 127 9.83 13.58 -9.65
C ALA A 127 10.03 15.10 -9.80
N ALA A 128 10.31 15.79 -8.70
CA ALA A 128 10.62 17.23 -8.72
C ALA A 128 11.93 17.50 -9.47
N ARG A 129 12.96 16.66 -9.28
CA ARG A 129 14.22 16.71 -10.03
C ARG A 129 13.97 16.66 -11.53
N HIS A 130 13.22 15.65 -12.01
CA HIS A 130 12.93 15.48 -13.44
C HIS A 130 12.21 16.70 -14.02
N ALA A 131 11.22 17.24 -13.30
CA ALA A 131 10.47 18.40 -13.75
C ALA A 131 11.32 19.69 -13.84
N VAL A 132 12.34 19.82 -12.99
CA VAL A 132 13.15 21.06 -12.91
C VAL A 132 14.42 20.99 -13.78
N PHE A 133 15.10 19.85 -13.78
CA PHE A 133 16.39 19.67 -14.43
C PHE A 133 16.34 18.85 -15.72
N GLY A 134 15.27 18.09 -15.95
CA GLY A 134 15.19 17.08 -17.02
C GLY A 134 15.58 15.68 -16.53
N GLU A 135 15.28 14.67 -17.35
CA GLU A 135 15.42 13.25 -17.00
C GLU A 135 16.89 12.86 -16.73
N ASP A 136 17.80 13.22 -17.62
CA ASP A 136 19.21 12.76 -17.58
C ASP A 136 20.20 13.74 -16.95
N SER A 137 19.72 14.85 -16.38
CA SER A 137 20.59 15.90 -15.86
C SER A 137 21.47 15.46 -14.67
N ASP A 138 22.79 15.52 -14.84
CA ASP A 138 23.75 15.19 -13.78
C ASP A 138 23.72 16.19 -12.63
N THR A 139 23.50 17.47 -12.91
CA THR A 139 23.30 18.49 -11.87
C THR A 139 22.04 18.21 -11.05
N GLY A 140 20.96 17.76 -11.71
CA GLY A 140 19.76 17.30 -11.02
C GLY A 140 20.01 16.06 -10.16
N LYS A 141 20.77 15.08 -10.66
CA LYS A 141 21.12 13.87 -9.90
C LYS A 141 21.93 14.22 -8.64
N ALA A 142 22.93 15.09 -8.77
CA ALA A 142 23.73 15.58 -7.65
C ALA A 142 22.87 16.31 -6.61
N TRP A 143 21.99 17.22 -7.06
CA TRP A 143 21.04 17.93 -6.19
C TRP A 143 20.13 16.97 -5.41
N ALA A 144 19.56 15.97 -6.07
CA ALA A 144 18.69 14.99 -5.42
C ALA A 144 19.47 14.14 -4.40
N SER A 145 20.69 13.71 -4.75
CA SER A 145 21.56 12.96 -3.84
C SER A 145 21.92 13.76 -2.59
N GLU A 146 22.29 15.03 -2.75
CA GLU A 146 22.59 15.93 -1.63
C GLU A 146 21.37 16.14 -0.74
N LEU A 147 20.22 16.45 -1.33
CA LEU A 147 18.99 16.69 -0.57
C LEU A 147 18.57 15.45 0.23
N LEU A 148 18.63 14.26 -0.37
CA LEU A 148 18.30 13.01 0.30
C LEU A 148 19.31 12.66 1.39
N HIS A 149 20.60 12.98 1.20
CA HIS A 149 21.61 12.86 2.25
C HIS A 149 21.26 13.73 3.46
N VAL A 150 20.90 15.01 3.22
CA VAL A 150 20.52 15.95 4.29
C VAL A 150 19.27 15.46 5.02
N PHE A 151 18.24 14.99 4.31
CA PHE A 151 17.07 14.39 4.97
C PHE A 151 17.46 13.25 5.91
N LYS A 152 18.33 12.35 5.44
CA LYS A 152 18.71 11.14 6.15
C LYS A 152 19.60 11.41 7.38
N HIS A 153 20.53 12.35 7.26
CA HIS A 153 21.60 12.55 8.25
C HIS A 153 21.42 13.81 9.10
N ASP A 154 20.98 14.91 8.49
CA ASP A 154 20.84 16.22 9.16
C ASP A 154 19.40 16.49 9.60
N GLY A 155 18.42 15.81 8.98
CA GLY A 155 17.01 15.83 9.36
C GLY A 155 16.14 16.84 8.59
N TYR A 156 14.87 16.90 9.00
CA TYR A 156 13.83 17.66 8.30
C TYR A 156 14.15 19.15 8.17
N GLU A 157 14.57 19.83 9.24
CA GLU A 157 14.74 21.29 9.23
C GLU A 157 15.84 21.73 8.27
N ALA A 158 16.97 21.03 8.25
CA ALA A 158 18.08 21.31 7.34
C ALA A 158 17.67 21.08 5.88
N ALA A 159 16.98 19.98 5.59
CA ALA A 159 16.47 19.68 4.25
C ALA A 159 15.39 20.67 3.80
N TRP A 160 14.52 21.08 4.72
CA TRP A 160 13.45 22.05 4.48
C TRP A 160 14.02 23.42 4.11
N ALA A 161 15.04 23.89 4.83
CA ALA A 161 15.74 25.14 4.51
C ALA A 161 16.35 25.10 3.09
N LYS A 162 17.03 24.01 2.73
CA LYS A 162 17.57 23.80 1.38
C LYS A 162 16.47 23.78 0.30
N LEU A 163 15.33 23.14 0.58
CA LEU A 163 14.19 23.13 -0.34
C LEU A 163 13.61 24.52 -0.57
N LEU A 164 13.50 25.34 0.49
CA LEU A 164 13.01 26.72 0.37
C LEU A 164 13.94 27.61 -0.46
N ASP A 165 15.25 27.53 -0.24
CA ASP A 165 16.25 28.24 -1.05
C ASP A 165 16.21 27.80 -2.52
N TRP A 166 16.23 26.47 -2.76
CA TRP A 166 16.14 25.92 -4.11
C TRP A 166 14.87 26.39 -4.82
N ARG A 167 13.71 26.30 -4.15
CA ARG A 167 12.43 26.77 -4.67
C ARG A 167 12.44 28.27 -4.99
N GLY A 168 13.09 29.08 -4.15
CA GLY A 168 13.19 30.53 -4.34
C GLY A 168 13.87 30.96 -5.64
N ARG A 169 14.74 30.10 -6.19
CA ARG A 169 15.46 30.32 -7.45
C ARG A 169 14.66 29.92 -8.69
N LEU A 170 13.50 29.28 -8.52
CA LEU A 170 12.70 28.74 -9.62
C LEU A 170 11.51 29.66 -9.97
N ARG A 171 11.06 29.57 -11.22
CA ARG A 171 9.89 30.29 -11.75
C ARG A 171 9.03 29.38 -12.64
N GLY A 172 7.79 29.80 -12.88
CA GLY A 172 6.85 29.10 -13.76
C GLY A 172 6.62 27.63 -13.35
N ALA A 173 6.56 26.74 -14.35
CA ALA A 173 6.32 25.31 -14.14
C ALA A 173 7.34 24.63 -13.21
N LYS A 174 8.61 25.06 -13.25
CA LYS A 174 9.66 24.52 -12.36
C LYS A 174 9.37 24.85 -10.89
N ARG A 175 8.89 26.06 -10.61
CA ARG A 175 8.48 26.46 -9.26
C ARG A 175 7.26 25.68 -8.78
N GLN A 176 6.30 25.39 -9.66
CA GLN A 176 5.14 24.57 -9.32
C GLN A 176 5.56 23.14 -8.91
N ALA A 177 6.52 22.54 -9.61
CA ALA A 177 7.07 21.24 -9.22
C ALA A 177 7.76 21.28 -7.83
N ALA A 178 8.50 22.34 -7.54
CA ALA A 178 9.10 22.54 -6.22
C ALA A 178 8.06 22.80 -5.11
N ASP A 179 7.02 23.59 -5.40
CA ASP A 179 5.90 23.84 -4.47
C ASP A 179 5.15 22.52 -4.17
N ALA A 180 4.99 21.63 -5.15
CA ALA A 180 4.40 20.30 -4.93
C ALA A 180 5.25 19.43 -3.99
N LEU A 181 6.58 19.43 -4.15
CA LEU A 181 7.48 18.72 -3.24
C LEU A 181 7.44 19.31 -1.82
N LEU A 182 7.46 20.64 -1.69
CA LEU A 182 7.33 21.32 -0.39
C LEU A 182 5.99 20.98 0.28
N GLY A 183 4.88 20.96 -0.47
CA GLY A 183 3.58 20.55 0.06
C GLY A 183 3.61 19.12 0.58
N TYR A 184 4.15 18.19 -0.22
CA TYR A 184 4.28 16.79 0.18
C TYR A 184 5.11 16.62 1.47
N VAL A 185 6.29 17.23 1.51
CA VAL A 185 7.22 17.16 2.67
C VAL A 185 6.62 17.87 3.89
N GLY A 186 6.02 19.04 3.70
CA GLY A 186 5.44 19.86 4.77
C GLY A 186 4.32 19.16 5.52
N GLU A 187 3.38 18.54 4.79
CA GLU A 187 2.30 17.74 5.38
C GLU A 187 2.80 16.54 6.21
N ARG A 188 4.05 16.13 6.00
CA ARG A 188 4.65 14.90 6.54
C ARG A 188 5.78 15.16 7.52
N ARG A 189 5.98 16.42 7.95
CA ARG A 189 7.04 16.85 8.87
C ARG A 189 7.22 15.91 10.07
N GLU A 190 6.14 15.60 10.78
CA GLU A 190 6.17 14.74 11.98
C GLU A 190 6.68 13.32 11.71
N MET A 191 6.56 12.84 10.47
CA MET A 191 6.99 11.51 10.06
C MET A 191 8.43 11.49 9.50
N ILE A 192 9.03 12.64 9.24
CA ILE A 192 10.38 12.77 8.68
C ILE A 192 11.39 12.88 9.83
N ARG A 193 11.68 11.74 10.48
CA ARG A 193 12.56 11.61 11.65
C ARG A 193 13.76 10.70 11.39
N TYR A 194 14.29 10.71 10.16
CA TYR A 194 15.32 9.76 9.73
C TYR A 194 16.58 9.71 10.61
N PRO A 195 17.15 10.82 11.10
CA PRO A 195 18.32 10.75 11.97
C PRO A 195 18.05 9.97 13.26
N GLU A 196 16.86 10.15 13.85
CA GLU A 196 16.46 9.37 15.04
C GLU A 196 16.27 7.89 14.71
N PHE A 197 15.64 7.59 13.57
CA PHE A 197 15.44 6.21 13.14
C PHE A 197 16.79 5.52 12.92
N VAL A 198 17.76 6.21 12.31
CA VAL A 198 19.14 5.72 12.16
C VAL A 198 19.79 5.51 13.53
N ALA A 199 19.68 6.46 14.45
CA ALA A 199 20.29 6.38 15.77
C ALA A 199 19.74 5.22 16.61
N LYS A 200 18.45 4.90 16.46
CA LYS A 200 17.79 3.76 17.14
C LYS A 200 17.87 2.45 16.37
N GLY A 201 18.48 2.43 15.19
CA GLY A 201 18.54 1.24 14.34
C GLY A 201 17.20 0.85 13.71
N TRP A 202 16.21 1.75 13.72
CA TRP A 202 14.92 1.52 13.08
C TRP A 202 15.01 1.57 11.55
N GLN A 203 14.14 0.80 10.90
CA GLN A 203 14.11 0.72 9.44
C GLN A 203 13.60 2.04 8.84
N LEU A 204 14.24 2.52 7.76
CA LEU A 204 13.85 3.76 7.08
C LEU A 204 12.85 3.57 5.94
N GLY A 205 12.65 2.34 5.49
CA GLY A 205 11.84 2.03 4.30
C GLY A 205 10.94 0.83 4.51
N SER A 206 9.84 0.78 3.77
CA SER A 206 8.82 -0.27 3.86
C SER A 206 9.09 -1.45 2.94
N GLY A 207 10.36 -1.69 2.55
CA GLY A 207 10.76 -2.77 1.62
C GLY A 207 10.15 -4.16 1.92
N PRO A 208 10.07 -4.62 3.19
CA PRO A 208 9.36 -5.85 3.53
C PRO A 208 7.87 -5.81 3.14
N THR A 209 7.19 -4.70 3.40
CA THR A 209 5.80 -4.45 3.00
C THR A 209 5.67 -4.45 1.48
N GLU A 210 6.54 -3.77 0.75
CA GLU A 210 6.52 -3.75 -0.72
C GLU A 210 6.75 -5.14 -1.34
N SER A 211 7.68 -5.91 -0.78
CA SER A 211 7.92 -7.29 -1.17
C SER A 211 6.67 -8.15 -0.96
N CYS A 212 6.01 -8.00 0.19
CA CYS A 212 4.72 -8.66 0.46
C CYS A 212 3.63 -8.19 -0.51
N CYS A 213 3.52 -6.88 -0.80
CA CYS A 213 2.60 -6.34 -1.79
C CYS A 213 2.80 -7.01 -3.15
N LYS A 214 4.06 -7.15 -3.60
CA LYS A 214 4.40 -7.84 -4.85
C LYS A 214 3.95 -9.30 -4.78
N ALA A 215 4.34 -10.04 -3.74
CA ALA A 215 3.97 -11.45 -3.56
C ALA A 215 2.44 -11.68 -3.58
N LEU A 216 1.68 -10.89 -2.80
CA LEU A 216 0.21 -10.96 -2.72
C LEU A 216 -0.46 -10.71 -4.07
N THR A 217 0.16 -9.89 -4.93
CA THR A 217 -0.40 -9.60 -6.26
C THR A 217 -0.13 -10.66 -7.30
N VAL A 218 0.89 -11.51 -7.13
CA VAL A 218 1.37 -12.39 -8.21
C VAL A 218 0.25 -13.27 -8.75
N ARG A 219 -0.71 -13.68 -7.92
CA ARG A 219 -1.87 -14.48 -8.35
C ARG A 219 -3.03 -13.64 -8.86
N LEU A 220 -3.18 -12.41 -8.39
CA LEU A 220 -4.30 -11.53 -8.74
C LEU A 220 -4.06 -10.74 -10.03
N LYS A 221 -2.82 -10.38 -10.31
CA LYS A 221 -2.41 -9.63 -11.50
C LYS A 221 -1.90 -10.57 -12.58
N GLY A 222 -2.11 -10.22 -13.85
CA GLY A 222 -1.65 -11.00 -15.00
C GLY A 222 -2.59 -10.87 -16.20
N ARG A 223 -2.09 -11.17 -17.41
CA ARG A 223 -2.87 -11.09 -18.64
C ARG A 223 -4.12 -11.99 -18.52
N GLY A 224 -5.29 -11.40 -18.79
CA GLY A 224 -6.58 -12.10 -18.75
C GLY A 224 -7.15 -12.37 -17.35
N ARG A 225 -6.44 -12.05 -16.27
CA ARG A 225 -6.94 -12.25 -14.90
C ARG A 225 -7.93 -11.15 -14.53
N ARG A 226 -9.19 -11.53 -14.33
CA ARG A 226 -10.25 -10.66 -13.83
C ARG A 226 -11.06 -11.42 -12.79
N TRP A 227 -11.40 -10.76 -11.70
CA TRP A 227 -11.94 -11.43 -10.53
C TRP A 227 -13.31 -10.87 -10.14
N ASP A 228 -14.16 -11.74 -9.60
CA ASP A 228 -15.18 -11.28 -8.67
C ASP A 228 -14.49 -10.76 -7.41
N ALA A 229 -14.95 -9.63 -6.89
CA ALA A 229 -14.31 -8.92 -5.79
C ALA A 229 -14.09 -9.81 -4.54
N ARG A 230 -15.12 -10.58 -4.17
CA ARG A 230 -15.05 -11.59 -3.09
C ARG A 230 -14.00 -12.68 -3.35
N ASN A 231 -13.84 -13.12 -4.60
CA ASN A 231 -12.86 -14.15 -4.94
C ASN A 231 -11.44 -13.59 -4.95
N ALA A 232 -11.26 -12.33 -5.38
CA ALA A 232 -9.97 -11.64 -5.28
C ALA A 232 -9.53 -11.50 -3.82
N GLU A 233 -10.43 -11.08 -2.92
CA GLU A 233 -10.12 -10.97 -1.49
C GLU A 233 -9.84 -12.33 -0.85
N ALA A 234 -10.60 -13.38 -1.20
CA ALA A 234 -10.32 -14.73 -0.73
C ALA A 234 -8.93 -15.23 -1.18
N LEU A 235 -8.54 -14.98 -2.43
CA LEU A 235 -7.21 -15.35 -2.93
C LEU A 235 -6.10 -14.53 -2.25
N MET A 236 -6.34 -13.24 -1.99
CA MET A 236 -5.41 -12.42 -1.23
C MET A 236 -5.25 -12.96 0.19
N ALA A 237 -6.32 -13.37 0.85
CA ALA A 237 -6.30 -13.95 2.19
C ALA A 237 -5.50 -15.27 2.23
N LEU A 238 -5.63 -16.12 1.21
CA LEU A 238 -4.84 -17.36 1.11
C LEU A 238 -3.35 -17.07 0.92
N GLU A 239 -2.99 -16.11 0.07
CA GLU A 239 -1.59 -15.72 -0.09
C GLU A 239 -1.05 -15.04 1.18
N ALA A 240 -1.85 -14.21 1.85
CA ALA A 240 -1.55 -13.63 3.15
C ALA A 240 -1.25 -14.69 4.22
N LEU A 241 -2.05 -15.75 4.31
CA LEU A 241 -1.79 -16.90 5.20
C LEU A 241 -0.44 -17.56 4.90
N LYS A 242 -0.14 -17.77 3.62
CA LYS A 242 1.14 -18.35 3.17
C LYS A 242 2.30 -17.43 3.53
N GLN A 243 2.21 -16.14 3.22
CA GLN A 243 3.25 -15.17 3.52
C GLN A 243 3.45 -14.99 5.02
N SER A 244 2.42 -15.16 5.83
CA SER A 244 2.50 -15.09 7.30
C SER A 244 3.02 -16.37 7.94
N GLY A 245 3.29 -17.44 7.18
CA GLY A 245 3.66 -18.75 7.73
C GLY A 245 2.53 -19.43 8.52
N GLN A 246 1.28 -18.98 8.37
CA GLN A 246 0.14 -19.43 9.19
C GLN A 246 -0.64 -20.60 8.58
N TRP A 247 -0.18 -21.16 7.46
CA TRP A 247 -0.89 -22.22 6.76
C TRP A 247 -1.20 -23.42 7.65
N GLN A 248 -0.20 -23.89 8.41
CA GLN A 248 -0.38 -25.03 9.32
C GLN A 248 -1.37 -24.72 10.44
N ALA A 249 -1.23 -23.57 11.09
CA ALA A 249 -2.13 -23.13 12.15
C ALA A 249 -3.58 -23.02 11.67
N TYR A 250 -3.78 -22.47 10.46
CA TYR A 250 -5.10 -22.38 9.84
C TYR A 250 -5.75 -23.76 9.69
N TRP A 251 -5.06 -24.74 9.12
CA TRP A 251 -5.63 -26.08 8.92
C TRP A 251 -5.89 -26.83 10.22
N LEU A 252 -5.04 -26.66 11.24
CA LEU A 252 -5.27 -27.21 12.57
C LEU A 252 -6.54 -26.64 13.22
N ILE A 253 -6.86 -25.37 12.97
CA ILE A 253 -8.10 -24.75 13.42
C ILE A 253 -9.30 -25.28 12.62
N GLN A 254 -9.19 -25.33 11.28
CA GLN A 254 -10.27 -25.81 10.41
C GLN A 254 -10.66 -27.26 10.72
N ALA A 255 -9.70 -28.14 11.03
CA ALA A 255 -9.96 -29.52 11.40
C ALA A 255 -10.79 -29.69 12.69
N LYS A 256 -10.90 -28.63 13.51
CA LYS A 256 -11.69 -28.62 14.75
C LYS A 256 -13.08 -28.03 14.58
N ILE A 257 -13.41 -27.48 13.41
CA ILE A 257 -14.74 -26.92 13.12
C ILE A 257 -15.62 -28.08 12.61
N PRO A 258 -16.73 -28.42 13.29
CA PRO A 258 -17.66 -29.44 12.81
C PRO A 258 -18.24 -29.06 11.44
N ALA A 259 -18.49 -30.06 10.59
CA ALA A 259 -19.02 -29.90 9.24
C ALA A 259 -20.44 -29.31 9.19
#